data_AF-A0A2L2Z0R5-F1
#
_entry.id   AF-A0A2L2Z0R5-F1
#
_cell.length_a   1.000
_cell.length_b   1.000
_cell.length_c   1.000
_cell.angle_alpha   90.00
_cell.angle_beta   90.00
_cell.angle_gamma   90.00
#
_symmetry.space_group_name_H-M   'P 1'
#
loop_
_entity.id
_entity.type
_entity.pdbx_description
1 polymer ?
#
loop_
_entity_poly.entity_id
_entity_poly.type
_entity_poly.pdbx_seq_one_letter_code
_entity_poly.pdbx_strand_id
1 'polypeptide(L)'
;RQLMNRSVGGPTCDSIDCFLKSCTLPSMYVGEWIMFENLGAYTFCAASNFNGFKKPEMRWALPLHVLTYLQQLTTWPDLVEAF
;
A
#
# COMPACT_ATOMS: atom_id res chain seq x y z
N ARG A 1 10.57 20.61 -6.99
CA ARG A 1 9.22 21.13 -6.66
C ARG A 1 9.28 21.79 -5.30
N GLN A 2 8.54 22.88 -5.07
CA GLN A 2 8.54 23.56 -3.76
C GLN A 2 8.02 22.61 -2.67
N LEU A 3 8.71 22.55 -1.53
CA LEU A 3 8.27 21.80 -0.36
C LEU A 3 7.35 22.66 0.50
N MET A 4 6.28 22.08 1.03
CA MET A 4 5.29 22.75 1.87
C MET A 4 4.85 21.84 3.01
N ASN A 5 4.48 22.44 4.14
CA ASN A 5 3.83 21.70 5.22
C ASN A 5 2.37 21.43 4.84
N ARG A 6 1.97 20.15 4.87
CA ARG A 6 0.65 19.66 4.47
C ARG A 6 0.15 18.58 5.41
N SER A 7 -1.17 18.38 5.44
CA SER A 7 -1.79 17.19 6.01
C SER A 7 -2.10 16.16 4.90
N VAL A 8 -2.18 14.89 5.27
CA VAL A 8 -2.61 13.79 4.38
C VAL A 8 -3.79 13.08 5.03
N GLY A 9 -4.90 13.05 4.30
CA GLY A 9 -6.12 12.36 4.69
C GLY A 9 -6.49 11.25 3.72
N GLY A 10 -7.33 10.34 4.21
CA GLY A 10 -7.95 9.31 3.41
C GLY A 10 -9.24 9.79 2.72
N PRO A 11 -9.91 8.88 2.00
CA PRO A 11 -11.02 9.24 1.12
C PRO A 11 -12.36 9.39 1.84
N THR A 12 -12.47 9.08 3.13
CA THR A 12 -13.76 9.08 3.84
C THR A 12 -14.29 10.46 4.18
N CYS A 13 -13.44 11.50 4.09
CA CYS A 13 -13.75 12.87 4.51
C CYS A 13 -14.11 12.98 6.01
N ASP A 14 -13.80 11.96 6.82
CA ASP A 14 -13.94 12.02 8.26
C ASP A 14 -12.77 12.81 8.87
N SER A 15 -13.06 13.58 9.92
CA SER A 15 -12.08 14.27 10.75
C SER A 15 -10.96 13.35 11.30
N ILE A 16 -11.26 12.07 11.56
CA ILE A 16 -10.27 11.10 12.04
C ILE A 16 -9.50 10.43 10.90
N ASP A 17 -9.97 10.55 9.65
CA ASP A 17 -9.31 10.01 8.45
C ASP A 17 -8.21 10.98 7.94
N CYS A 18 -7.39 11.42 8.89
CA CYS A 18 -6.22 12.29 8.71
C CYS A 18 -5.05 11.67 9.45
N PHE A 19 -4.33 10.78 8.78
CA PHE A 19 -3.28 9.96 9.38
C PHE A 19 -1.92 10.68 9.44
N LEU A 20 -1.71 11.73 8.66
CA LEU A 20 -0.57 12.65 8.81
C LEU A 20 -1.09 14.08 8.96
N LYS A 21 -1.09 14.60 10.20
CA LYS A 21 -1.57 15.97 10.48
C LYS A 21 -0.64 17.05 9.96
N SER A 22 0.66 16.77 9.90
CA SER A 22 1.69 17.71 9.43
C SER A 22 2.86 16.91 8.89
N CYS A 23 3.16 17.09 7.61
CA CYS A 23 4.30 16.49 6.92
C CYS A 23 4.83 17.43 5.84
N THR A 24 6.11 17.32 5.53
CA THR A 24 6.73 18.10 4.46
C THR A 24 6.63 17.32 3.16
N LEU A 25 5.87 17.83 2.21
CA LEU A 25 5.69 17.22 0.89
C LEU A 25 6.02 18.23 -0.21
N PRO A 26 6.52 17.78 -1.38
CA PRO A 26 6.55 18.63 -2.56
C PRO A 26 5.13 19.06 -2.94
N SER A 27 5.00 20.13 -3.72
CA SER A 27 3.71 20.45 -4.34
C SER A 27 3.23 19.26 -5.19
N MET A 28 2.01 18.80 -4.89
CA MET A 28 1.38 17.64 -5.53
C MET A 28 0.16 18.07 -6.36
N TYR A 29 -0.17 17.28 -7.37
CA TYR A 29 -1.39 17.42 -8.17
C TYR A 29 -2.27 16.16 -8.11
N VAL A 30 -3.55 16.30 -8.46
CA VAL A 30 -4.48 15.17 -8.59
C VAL A 30 -3.93 14.19 -9.63
N GLY A 31 -3.88 12.91 -9.27
CA GLY A 31 -3.35 11.83 -10.11
C GLY A 31 -1.90 11.45 -9.81
N GLU A 32 -1.22 12.18 -8.93
CA GLU A 32 0.13 11.81 -8.48
C GLU A 32 0.10 10.77 -7.36
N TRP A 33 1.17 9.99 -7.26
CA TRP A 33 1.28 8.88 -6.33
C TRP A 33 2.08 9.26 -5.09
N ILE A 34 1.66 8.71 -3.95
CA ILE A 34 2.40 8.75 -2.68
C ILE A 34 2.62 7.30 -2.26
N MET A 35 3.85 6.96 -1.89
CA MET A 35 4.21 5.64 -1.38
C MET A 35 4.43 5.71 0.13
N PHE A 36 3.83 4.77 0.85
CA PHE A 36 4.04 4.59 2.28
C PHE A 36 4.72 3.24 2.50
N GLU A 37 5.83 3.27 3.22
CA GLU A 37 6.58 2.08 3.59
C GLU A 37 6.04 1.47 4.88
N ASN A 38 6.45 0.24 5.19
CA ASN A 38 6.15 -0.45 6.44
C ASN A 38 4.65 -0.73 6.70
N LEU A 39 3.85 -0.89 5.63
CA LEU A 39 2.43 -1.26 5.71
C LEU A 39 2.16 -2.79 5.71
N GLY A 40 3.15 -3.60 6.09
CA GLY A 40 3.04 -5.07 6.07
C GLY A 40 2.24 -5.65 7.24
N ALA A 41 2.43 -5.11 8.45
CA ALA A 41 1.74 -5.57 9.64
C ALA A 41 0.43 -4.80 9.86
N TYR A 42 -0.62 -5.50 10.29
CA TYR A 42 -1.91 -4.93 10.74
C TYR A 42 -2.66 -3.99 9.78
N THR A 43 -2.22 -3.86 8.52
CA THR A 43 -2.84 -2.95 7.55
C THR A 43 -3.91 -3.66 6.74
N PHE A 44 -3.54 -4.70 5.98
CA PHE A 44 -4.50 -5.40 5.11
C PHE A 44 -5.55 -6.18 5.89
N CYS A 45 -5.19 -6.81 7.02
CA CYS A 45 -6.14 -7.57 7.84
C CYS A 45 -7.17 -6.67 8.54
N ALA A 46 -6.83 -5.41 8.83
CA ALA A 46 -7.75 -4.42 9.39
C ALA A 46 -8.55 -3.65 8.32
N ALA A 47 -8.20 -3.79 7.04
CA ALA A 47 -8.87 -3.08 5.97
C ALA A 47 -10.34 -3.52 5.85
N SER A 48 -11.23 -2.55 5.70
CA SER A 48 -12.68 -2.75 5.58
C SER A 48 -13.23 -2.04 4.34
N ASN A 49 -14.49 -2.31 4.01
CA ASN A 49 -15.22 -1.59 2.97
C ASN A 49 -16.05 -0.43 3.53
N PHE A 50 -15.55 0.20 4.60
CA PHE A 50 -16.21 1.36 5.21
C PHE A 50 -16.42 2.48 4.18
N ASN A 51 -17.57 3.14 4.26
CA ASN A 51 -18.01 4.17 3.32
C ASN A 51 -18.01 3.75 1.83
N GLY A 52 -18.09 2.43 1.55
CA GLY A 52 -18.13 1.88 0.20
C GLY A 52 -16.79 1.85 -0.53
N PHE A 53 -15.68 2.21 0.12
CA PHE A 53 -14.36 2.13 -0.50
C PHE A 53 -13.89 0.68 -0.66
N LYS A 54 -13.24 0.39 -1.79
CA LYS A 54 -12.64 -0.94 -2.02
C LYS A 54 -11.34 -1.07 -1.24
N LYS A 55 -11.06 -2.28 -0.77
CA LYS A 55 -9.75 -2.62 -0.22
C LYS A 55 -8.68 -2.47 -1.33
N PRO A 56 -7.44 -2.11 -0.98
CA PRO A 56 -6.35 -2.03 -1.95
C PRO A 56 -6.11 -3.39 -2.61
N GLU A 57 -5.70 -3.37 -3.88
CA GLU A 57 -5.25 -4.57 -4.59
C GLU A 57 -3.89 -5.01 -4.04
N MET A 58 -3.76 -6.29 -3.70
CA MET A 58 -2.49 -6.86 -3.26
C MET A 58 -1.68 -7.29 -4.49
N ARG A 59 -0.44 -6.79 -4.58
CA ARG A 59 0.50 -7.17 -5.63
C ARG A 59 1.79 -7.66 -5.01
N TRP A 60 2.35 -8.70 -5.62
CA TRP A 60 3.59 -9.33 -5.20
C TRP A 60 4.71 -8.93 -6.16
N ALA A 61 5.88 -8.64 -5.61
CA ALA A 61 7.09 -8.39 -6.38
C ALA A 61 8.23 -9.22 -5.78
N LEU A 62 8.92 -9.99 -6.62
CA LEU A 62 10.02 -10.83 -6.20
C LEU A 62 11.23 -10.57 -7.10
N PRO A 63 12.46 -10.52 -6.54
CA PRO A 63 13.67 -10.60 -7.34
C PRO A 63 13.71 -11.91 -8.13
N LEU A 64 14.24 -11.87 -9.36
CA LEU A 64 14.29 -13.04 -10.25
C LEU A 64 14.96 -14.25 -9.59
N HIS A 65 16.06 -14.05 -8.86
CA HIS A 65 16.77 -15.14 -8.19
C HIS A 65 15.93 -15.82 -7.10
N VAL A 66 15.07 -15.07 -6.40
CA VAL A 66 14.13 -15.64 -5.42
C VAL A 66 13.08 -16.47 -6.13
N LEU A 67 12.53 -15.97 -7.23
CA LEU A 67 11.56 -16.71 -8.05
C LEU A 67 12.16 -18.03 -8.56
N THR A 68 13.39 -18.00 -9.09
CA THR A 68 14.10 -19.21 -9.55
C THR A 68 14.32 -20.21 -8.41
N TYR A 69 14.64 -19.73 -7.21
CA TYR A 69 14.76 -20.59 -6.03
C TYR A 69 13.41 -21.22 -5.63
N LEU A 70 12.33 -20.42 -5.57
CA LEU A 70 11.01 -20.90 -5.19
C LEU A 70 10.47 -21.96 -6.16
N GLN A 71 10.79 -21.84 -7.46
CA GLN A 71 10.43 -22.82 -8.49
C GLN A 71 11.07 -24.20 -8.30
N GLN A 72 12.15 -24.29 -7.51
CA GLN A 72 12.82 -25.56 -7.21
C GLN A 72 12.18 -26.29 -6.02
N LEU A 73 11.31 -25.62 -5.26
CA LEU A 73 10.63 -26.22 -4.12
C LEU A 73 9.58 -27.22 -4.59
N THR A 74 9.48 -28.36 -3.91
CA THR A 74 8.46 -29.38 -4.20
C THR A 74 7.03 -28.84 -4.04
N THR A 75 6.85 -27.80 -3.23
CA THR A 75 5.58 -27.11 -2.98
C THR A 75 5.32 -25.95 -3.97
N TRP A 76 6.13 -25.79 -5.02
CA TRP A 76 5.92 -24.74 -6.02
C TRP A 76 4.48 -24.71 -6.58
N PRO A 77 3.83 -25.86 -6.90
CA PRO A 77 2.44 -25.84 -7.38
C PRO A 77 1.47 -25.18 -6.38
N ASP A 78 1.61 -25.48 -5.09
CA ASP A 78 0.75 -24.93 -4.03
C ASP A 78 1.01 -23.43 -3.83
N LEU A 79 2.28 -23.01 -3.94
CA LEU A 79 2.67 -21.61 -3.81
C LEU A 79 2.11 -20.77 -4.96
N VAL A 80 2.12 -21.27 -6.19
CA VAL A 80 1.58 -20.55 -7.35
C VAL A 80 0.07 -20.36 -7.24
N GLU A 81 -0.66 -21.32 -6.68
CA GLU A 81 -2.10 -21.16 -6.45
C GLU A 81 -2.40 -20.15 -5.34
N ALA A 82 -1.50 -20.01 -4.37
CA ALA A 82 -1.62 -19.04 -3.29
C ALA A 82 -1.30 -17.59 -3.73
N PHE A 83 -0.64 -17.40 -4.88
CA PHE A 83 -0.29 -16.09 -5.45
C PHE A 83 -1.35 -15.56 -6.41
#